data_AF-A0A7L9C272-F1
#
_entry.id   AF-A0A7L9C272-F1
#
_cell.length_a   1.000
_cell.length_b   1.000
_cell.length_c   1.000
_cell.angle_alpha   90.00
_cell.angle_beta   90.00
_cell.angle_gamma   90.00
#
_symmetry.space_group_name_H-M   'P 1'
#
loop_
_entity.id
_entity.type
_entity.pdbx_description
1 polymer ?
#
loop_
_entity_poly.entity_id
_entity_poly.type
_entity_poly.pdbx_seq_one_letter_code
_entity_poly.pdbx_strand_id
1 'polypeptide(L)' 'MITKDMVINDVIKKYPKTITVFSNYKVDACCGGGFSIEKTVSASGIDLSALLAALNKVVQTNNK' A
#
# COMPACT_ATOMS: atom_id res chain seq x y z
N MET A 1 -4.30 -9.80 -5.20
CA MET A 1 -2.87 -9.59 -4.90
C MET A 1 -2.51 -8.16 -5.27
N ILE A 2 -1.83 -7.44 -4.40
CA ILE A 2 -1.41 -6.04 -4.60
C ILE A 2 0.00 -6.03 -5.18
N THR A 3 0.23 -5.21 -6.19
CA THR A 3 1.53 -5.04 -6.86
C THR A 3 2.01 -3.59 -6.75
N LYS A 4 3.31 -3.37 -6.95
CA LYS A 4 3.97 -2.06 -6.79
C LYS A 4 3.48 -0.95 -7.76
N ASP A 5 2.92 -1.35 -8.89
CA ASP A 5 2.44 -0.45 -9.94
C ASP A 5 1.06 0.14 -9.62
N MET A 6 0.31 -0.49 -8.70
CA MET A 6 -1.01 -0.03 -8.32
C MET A 6 -0.98 1.33 -7.62
N VAL A 7 -1.98 2.16 -7.91
CA VAL A 7 -2.19 3.46 -7.26
C VAL A 7 -2.67 3.24 -5.82
N ILE A 8 -2.06 3.93 -4.86
CA ILE A 8 -2.35 3.77 -3.42
C ILE A 8 -3.84 3.98 -3.12
N ASN A 9 -4.44 5.05 -3.64
CA ASN A 9 -5.86 5.33 -3.42
C ASN A 9 -6.78 4.27 -4.03
N ASP A 10 -6.40 3.66 -5.15
CA ASP A 10 -7.17 2.56 -5.75
C ASP A 10 -7.10 1.31 -4.87
N VAL A 11 -5.90 0.99 -4.37
CA VAL A 11 -5.69 -0.12 -3.43
C VAL A 11 -6.49 0.07 -2.15
N ILE A 12 -6.51 1.26 -1.56
CA ILE A 12 -7.30 1.56 -0.36
C ILE A 12 -8.79 1.45 -0.65
N LYS A 13 -9.28 1.98 -1.79
CA LYS A 13 -10.69 1.85 -2.19
C LYS A 13 -11.11 0.40 -2.35
N LYS A 14 -10.27 -0.42 -2.98
CA LYS A 14 -10.52 -1.85 -3.23
C LYS A 14 -10.37 -2.70 -1.97
N TYR A 15 -9.44 -2.32 -1.10
CA TYR A 15 -9.08 -3.04 0.12
C TYR A 15 -8.95 -2.07 1.30
N PRO A 16 -10.06 -1.62 1.92
CA PRO A 16 -10.04 -0.58 2.95
C PRO A 16 -9.09 -0.88 4.13
N LYS A 17 -8.93 -2.15 4.51
CA LYS A 17 -8.02 -2.59 5.58
C LYS A 17 -6.54 -2.31 5.31
N THR A 18 -6.17 -2.05 4.05
CA THR A 18 -4.79 -1.68 3.69
C THR A 18 -4.40 -0.28 4.18
N ILE A 19 -5.36 0.58 4.51
CA ILE A 19 -5.09 1.93 5.02
C ILE A 19 -4.20 1.89 6.27
N THR A 20 -4.46 0.95 7.19
CA THR A 20 -3.65 0.78 8.40
C THR A 20 -2.23 0.34 8.09
N VAL A 21 -2.04 -0.49 7.04
CA VAL A 21 -0.71 -0.89 6.58
C VAL A 21 0.03 0.32 6.01
N PHE A 22 -0.59 1.09 5.12
CA PHE A 22 0.04 2.29 4.58
C PHE A 22 0.44 3.29 5.68
N SER A 23 -0.44 3.55 6.65
CA SER A 23 -0.12 4.40 7.80
C SER A 23 1.06 3.90 8.64
N ASN A 24 1.18 2.58 8.85
CA ASN A 24 2.32 2.01 9.59
C ASN A 24 3.66 2.22 8.88
N TYR A 25 3.65 2.31 7.55
CA TYR A 25 4.83 2.58 6.73
C TYR A 25 5.02 4.07 6.44
N LYS A 26 4.27 4.97 7.11
CA LYS A 26 4.29 6.43 6.87
C LYS A 26 3.98 6.80 5.41
N VAL A 27 3.10 6.02 4.78
CA VAL A 27 2.56 6.30 3.45
C VAL A 27 1.19 6.93 3.63
N ASP A 28 1.11 8.25 3.54
CA ASP A 28 -0.14 8.97 3.70
C ASP A 28 -0.83 9.21 2.36
N ALA A 29 -2.12 8.90 2.30
CA ALA A 29 -2.97 9.07 1.11
C ALA A 29 -3.08 10.54 0.64
N CYS A 30 -2.70 11.51 1.48
CA CYS A 30 -2.77 12.94 1.19
C CYS A 30 -1.72 13.41 0.18
N CYS A 31 -0.44 13.03 0.37
CA CYS A 31 0.65 13.43 -0.53
C CYS A 31 1.06 12.31 -1.51
N GLY A 32 0.83 11.04 -1.14
CA GLY A 32 1.22 9.87 -1.93
C GLY A 32 0.08 9.15 -2.64
N GLY A 33 -1.18 9.41 -2.25
CA GLY A 33 -2.32 8.57 -2.64
C GLY A 33 -2.62 8.51 -4.14
N GLY A 34 -2.25 9.55 -4.90
CA GLY A 34 -2.42 9.62 -6.35
C GLY A 34 -1.33 8.92 -7.16
N PHE A 35 -0.26 8.44 -6.51
CA PHE A 35 0.86 7.78 -7.17
C PHE A 35 0.83 6.26 -6.97
N SER A 36 1.62 5.55 -7.78
CA SER A 36 1.88 4.13 -7.58
C SER A 36 2.65 3.91 -6.28
N ILE A 37 2.46 2.74 -5.67
CA ILE A 37 3.16 2.35 -4.44
C ILE A 37 4.67 2.50 -4.63
N GLU A 38 5.24 2.02 -5.74
CA GLU A 38 6.67 2.14 -6.01
C GLU A 38 7.16 3.59 -5.96
N LYS A 39 6.43 4.51 -6.58
CA LYS A 39 6.84 5.92 -6.70
C LYS A 39 6.85 6.62 -5.34
N THR A 40 5.84 6.38 -4.51
CA THR A 40 5.78 6.95 -3.16
C THR A 40 6.86 6.37 -2.25
N VAL A 41 7.10 5.07 -2.33
CA VAL A 41 8.08 4.36 -1.52
C VAL A 41 9.51 4.77 -1.89
N SER A 42 9.80 4.93 -3.19
CA SER A 42 11.11 5.36 -3.70
C SER A 42 11.49 6.78 -3.24
N ALA A 43 10.50 7.65 -3.05
CA ALA A 43 10.73 9.02 -2.57
C ALA A 43 11.01 9.09 -1.05
N SER A 44 10.52 8.11 -0.29
CA SER A 44 10.55 8.13 1.19
C SER A 44 11.53 7.14 1.82
N GLY A 45 12.27 6.36 1.02
CA GLY A 45 13.22 5.36 1.51
C GLY A 45 12.56 4.19 2.25
N ILE A 46 11.29 3.92 1.94
CA ILE A 46 10.51 2.84 2.55
C ILE A 46 10.90 1.51 1.88
N ASP A 47 10.85 0.40 2.62
CA ASP A 47 11.09 -0.92 2.03
C ASP A 47 9.86 -1.39 1.24
N LEU A 48 9.98 -1.39 -0.08
CA LEU A 48 8.90 -1.78 -1.00
C LEU A 48 8.45 -3.23 -0.77
N SER A 49 9.40 -4.13 -0.57
CA SER A 49 9.12 -5.57 -0.43
C SER A 49 8.35 -5.86 0.86
N ALA A 50 8.76 -5.26 1.97
CA ALA A 50 8.09 -5.39 3.26
C ALA A 50 6.66 -4.81 3.22
N LEU A 51 6.48 -3.64 2.60
CA LEU A 51 5.17 -3.03 2.43
C LEU A 51 4.24 -3.94 1.60
N LEU A 52 4.70 -4.42 0.44
CA LEU A 52 3.91 -5.31 -0.42
C LEU A 52 3.55 -6.63 0.28
N ALA A 53 4.47 -7.21 1.04
CA ALA A 53 4.19 -8.42 1.82
C ALA A 53 3.11 -8.17 2.87
N ALA A 54 3.20 -7.06 3.62
CA ALA A 54 2.21 -6.69 4.62
C ALA A 54 0.83 -6.42 4.00
N LEU A 55 0.78 -5.70 2.88
CA LEU A 55 -0.44 -5.43 2.12
C LEU A 55 -1.11 -6.73 1.65
N ASN A 56 -0.35 -7.62 1.03
CA ASN A 56 -0.87 -8.89 0.54
C ASN A 56 -1.33 -9.82 1.66
N LYS A 57 -0.64 -9.83 2.81
CA LYS A 57 -1.05 -10.59 4.00
C LYS A 57 -2.45 -10.15 4.48
N VAL A 58 -2.69 -8.84 4.55
CA VAL A 58 -4.01 -8.31 4.96
C VAL A 58 -5.11 -8.68 3.95
N VAL A 59 -4.84 -8.58 2.65
CA VAL A 59 -5.83 -8.93 1.62
C VAL A 59 -6.14 -10.44 1.61
N GLN A 60 -5.13 -11.30 1.77
CA GLN A 60 -5.34 -12.75 1.80
C GLN A 60 -6.18 -13.20 3.00
N THR A 61 -6.06 -12.51 4.14
CA THR A 61 -6.83 -12.83 5.36
C THR A 61 -8.34 -12.55 5.21
N ASN A 62 -8.78 -11.85 4.15
CA ASN A 62 -10.19 -11.56 3.87
C ASN A 62 -10.85 -12.55 2.89
N ASN A 63 -10.13 -13.55 2.39
CA ASN A 63 -10.65 -14.54 1.44
C ASN A 63 -10.88 -15.91 2.10
N LYS A 64 -11.16 -15.96 3.41
CA LYS A 64 -11.51 -17.18 4.14
C LYS A 64 -12.85 -17.02 4.83
#